data_AF-A0A0A0KZT9-F1
#
_entry.id   AF-A0A0A0KZT9-F1
#
_cell.length_a   1.000
_cell.length_b   1.000
_cell.length_c   1.000
_cell.angle_alpha   90.00
_cell.angle_beta   90.00
_cell.angle_gamma   90.00
#
_symmetry.space_group_name_H-M   'P 1'
#
loop_
_entity.id
_entity.type
_entity.pdbx_description
1 polymer ?
#
loop_
_entity_poly.entity_id
_entity_poly.type
_entity_poly.pdbx_seq_one_letter_code
_entity_poly.pdbx_strand_id
1 'polypeptide(L)'
;MQENRYNGAHELGGRGEECYFVFMKYDPEYERLRADRCGEGADELDGYLSRKHDEVLRRWLEPGSYRKISSFLIVDGFSVEINEHQVFQVSLNNEF
;
A
#
# COMPACT_ATOMS: atom_id res chain seq x y z
N MET A 1 2.95 -3.32 -34.72
CA MET A 1 2.09 -3.18 -33.52
C MET A 1 2.47 -4.31 -32.59
N GLN A 2 3.07 -3.98 -31.45
CA GLN A 2 3.57 -4.96 -30.48
C GLN A 2 2.49 -5.10 -29.40
N GLU A 3 1.93 -6.28 -29.24
CA GLU A 3 0.96 -6.58 -28.18
C GLU A 3 1.67 -6.51 -26.82
N ASN A 4 1.43 -5.44 -26.04
CA ASN A 4 1.77 -5.42 -24.62
C ASN A 4 0.74 -6.25 -23.85
N ARG A 5 0.91 -7.57 -23.88
CA ARG A 5 0.25 -8.46 -22.92
C ARG A 5 1.01 -8.37 -21.60
N TYR A 6 0.39 -7.74 -20.60
CA TYR A 6 0.81 -7.88 -19.20
C TYR A 6 0.66 -9.36 -18.80
N ASN A 7 1.72 -10.14 -18.97
CA ASN A 7 1.82 -11.52 -18.51
C ASN A 7 2.11 -11.54 -17.00
N GLY A 8 1.19 -11.03 -16.19
CA GLY A 8 1.30 -10.99 -14.72
C GLY A 8 0.23 -11.78 -13.98
N ALA A 9 -0.76 -12.35 -14.68
CA ALA A 9 -1.74 -13.26 -14.09
C ALA A 9 -1.19 -14.70 -14.16
N HIS A 10 -0.10 -14.96 -13.43
CA HIS A 10 0.22 -16.34 -13.08
C HIS A 10 -0.84 -16.76 -12.06
N GLU A 11 -1.76 -17.62 -12.52
CA GLU A 11 -2.77 -18.36 -11.76
C GLU A 11 -2.55 -18.29 -10.23
N LEU A 12 -3.25 -17.36 -9.55
CA LEU A 12 -3.42 -17.39 -8.09
C LEU A 12 -4.44 -18.48 -7.74
N GLY A 13 -4.11 -19.71 -8.14
CA GLY A 13 -4.73 -20.94 -7.70
C GLY A 13 -4.11 -21.38 -6.38
N GLY A 14 -4.29 -20.57 -5.34
CA GLY A 14 -3.91 -20.91 -3.98
C GLY A 14 -4.84 -20.16 -3.04
N ARG A 15 -5.84 -20.85 -2.48
CA ARG A 15 -6.72 -20.30 -1.44
C ARG A 15 -5.86 -19.72 -0.32
N GLY A 16 -5.77 -18.39 -0.22
CA GLY A 16 -4.99 -17.77 0.84
C GLY A 16 -5.00 -16.26 0.77
N GLU A 17 -4.40 -15.68 -0.26
CA GLU A 17 -4.04 -14.26 -0.27
C GLU A 17 -4.50 -13.58 -1.57
N GLU A 18 -5.20 -12.45 -1.43
CA GLU A 18 -5.63 -11.60 -2.53
C GLU A 18 -4.97 -10.23 -2.41
N CYS A 19 -4.87 -9.49 -3.52
CA CYS A 19 -4.33 -8.14 -3.52
C CYS A 19 -5.44 -7.13 -3.16
N TYR A 20 -5.25 -6.42 -2.05
CA TYR A 20 -6.14 -5.38 -1.56
C TYR A 20 -5.50 -4.00 -1.72
N PHE A 21 -6.36 -2.99 -1.93
CA PHE A 21 -5.99 -1.58 -1.99
C PHE A 21 -6.49 -0.89 -0.72
N VAL A 22 -5.57 -0.32 0.04
CA VAL A 22 -5.87 0.37 1.30
C VAL A 22 -5.68 1.87 1.09
N PHE A 23 -6.68 2.65 1.46
CA PHE A 23 -6.64 4.11 1.44
C PHE A 23 -6.72 4.62 2.86
N MET A 24 -5.79 5.49 3.23
CA MET A 24 -5.65 6.03 4.58
C MET A 24 -6.64 7.17 4.82
N LYS A 25 -6.84 7.52 6.09
CA LYS A 25 -7.60 8.72 6.43
C LYS A 25 -6.77 9.97 6.11
N TYR A 26 -7.40 11.12 6.30
CA TYR A 26 -6.74 12.41 6.10
C TYR A 26 -5.51 12.54 7.00
N ASP A 27 -4.38 12.80 6.36
CA ASP A 27 -3.11 13.06 7.03
C ASP A 27 -2.60 14.45 6.60
N PRO A 28 -2.48 15.42 7.52
CA PRO A 28 -2.00 16.75 7.20
C PRO A 28 -0.54 16.76 6.75
N GLU A 29 0.29 15.81 7.20
CA GLU A 29 1.68 15.73 6.80
C GLU A 29 1.82 15.19 5.38
N TYR A 30 0.99 14.21 5.01
CA TYR A 30 0.84 13.80 3.62
C TYR A 30 0.45 14.99 2.73
N GLU A 31 -0.57 15.79 3.09
CA GLU A 31 -0.96 16.95 2.28
C GLU A 31 0.15 18.01 2.20
N ARG A 32 0.91 18.21 3.28
CA ARG A 32 2.08 19.13 3.30
C ARG A 32 3.16 18.66 2.32
N LEU A 33 3.55 17.39 2.38
CA LEU A 33 4.59 16.80 1.52
C LEU A 33 4.13 16.74 0.06
N ARG A 34 2.87 16.39 -0.16
CA ARG A 34 2.23 16.29 -1.48
C ARG A 34 2.18 17.62 -2.23
N ALA A 35 2.34 18.75 -1.55
CA ALA A 35 2.38 20.07 -2.16
C ALA A 35 3.61 20.27 -3.07
N ASP A 36 4.71 19.55 -2.81
CA ASP A 36 5.91 19.54 -3.66
C ASP A 36 6.22 18.10 -4.12
N ARG A 37 5.93 17.80 -5.39
CA ARG A 37 6.16 16.47 -5.98
C ARG A 37 7.27 16.48 -7.03
N CYS A 38 8.16 17.46 -6.96
CA CYS A 38 9.23 17.62 -7.94
C CYS A 38 10.58 17.28 -7.31
N GLY A 39 11.39 16.48 -8.01
CA GLY A 39 12.74 16.11 -7.57
C GLY A 39 12.75 15.53 -6.15
N GLU A 40 13.52 16.15 -5.26
CA GLU A 40 13.68 15.71 -3.87
C GLU A 40 12.35 15.63 -3.09
N GLY A 41 11.36 16.48 -3.40
CA GLY A 41 10.05 16.43 -2.75
C GLY A 41 9.27 15.13 -3.06
N ALA A 42 9.43 14.58 -4.27
CA ALA A 42 8.85 13.29 -4.62
C ALA A 42 9.51 12.14 -3.85
N ASP A 43 10.82 12.19 -3.67
CA ASP A 43 11.58 11.17 -2.93
C ASP A 43 11.26 11.23 -1.42
N GLU A 44 11.10 12.45 -0.87
CA GLU A 44 10.67 12.63 0.52
C GLU A 44 9.25 12.07 0.74
N LEU A 45 8.33 12.37 -0.16
CA LEU A 45 6.95 11.85 -0.11
C LEU A 45 6.90 10.33 -0.25
N ASP A 46 7.65 9.74 -1.19
CA ASP A 46 7.73 8.28 -1.35
C ASP A 46 8.26 7.60 -0.09
N GLY A 47 9.35 8.13 0.47
CA GLY A 47 9.94 7.64 1.71
C GLY A 47 8.99 7.75 2.90
N TYR A 48 8.26 8.87 3.01
CA TYR A 48 7.24 9.07 4.04
C TYR A 48 6.14 8.02 3.96
N LEU A 49 5.51 7.89 2.79
CA LEU A 49 4.41 6.96 2.56
C LEU A 49 4.86 5.51 2.75
N SER A 50 6.01 5.14 2.21
CA SER A 50 6.52 3.77 2.33
C SER A 50 6.69 3.36 3.79
N ARG A 51 7.30 4.23 4.62
CA ARG A 51 7.45 3.99 6.07
C ARG A 51 6.11 3.95 6.79
N LYS A 52 5.22 4.93 6.53
CA LYS A 52 3.89 4.99 7.12
C LYS A 52 3.10 3.70 6.86
N HIS A 53 3.08 3.21 5.63
CA HIS A 53 2.37 1.99 5.26
C HIS A 53 2.99 0.73 5.89
N ASP A 54 4.32 0.67 5.97
CA ASP A 54 5.00 -0.44 6.67
C ASP A 54 4.67 -0.46 8.16
N GLU A 55 4.58 0.70 8.79
CA GLU A 55 4.20 0.83 10.20
C GLU A 55 2.76 0.37 10.44
N VAL A 56 1.82 0.74 9.56
CA VAL A 56 0.43 0.26 9.62
C VAL A 56 0.39 -1.26 9.55
N LEU A 57 1.05 -1.86 8.56
CA LEU A 57 1.03 -3.31 8.39
C LEU A 57 1.71 -4.03 9.57
N ARG A 58 2.88 -3.58 10.00
CA ARG A 58 3.62 -4.17 11.13
C ARG A 58 2.87 -4.07 12.45
N ARG A 59 2.04 -3.03 12.62
CA ARG A 59 1.27 -2.82 13.86
C ARG A 59 0.14 -3.82 14.03
N TRP A 60 -0.47 -4.25 12.93
CA TRP A 60 -1.71 -5.02 12.96
C TRP A 60 -1.54 -6.46 12.49
N LEU A 61 -0.53 -6.74 11.68
CA LEU A 61 -0.30 -8.03 11.07
C LEU A 61 1.03 -8.62 11.54
N GLU A 62 1.07 -9.94 11.68
CA GLU A 62 2.29 -10.67 12.01
C GLU A 62 3.33 -10.50 10.88
N PRO A 63 4.60 -10.16 11.17
CA PRO A 63 5.64 -10.06 10.16
C PRO A 63 5.77 -11.35 9.34
N GLY A 64 5.83 -11.21 8.01
CA GLY A 64 5.91 -12.35 7.09
C GLY A 64 4.56 -13.01 6.75
N SER A 65 3.46 -12.56 7.36
CA SER A 65 2.09 -13.00 7.00
C SER A 65 1.41 -12.11 5.95
N TYR A 66 2.13 -11.13 5.40
CA TYR A 66 1.62 -10.18 4.40
C TYR A 66 2.74 -9.75 3.46
N ARG A 67 2.37 -9.24 2.29
CA ARG A 67 3.33 -8.66 1.34
C ARG A 67 2.83 -7.30 0.83
N LYS A 68 3.46 -6.21 1.28
CA LYS A 68 3.24 -4.87 0.67
C LYS A 68 3.79 -4.89 -0.75
N ILE A 69 2.96 -4.56 -1.73
CA ILE A 69 3.36 -4.53 -3.14
C ILE A 69 3.89 -3.14 -3.50
N SER A 70 3.12 -2.08 -3.19
CA SER A 70 3.50 -0.70 -3.54
C SER A 70 2.78 0.34 -2.70
N SER A 71 3.40 1.52 -2.55
CA SER A 71 2.76 2.74 -2.02
C SER A 71 2.43 3.68 -3.17
N PHE A 72 1.36 4.47 -3.06
CA PHE A 72 0.91 5.36 -4.12
C PHE A 72 1.26 6.81 -3.78
N LEU A 73 1.98 7.54 -4.65
CA LEU A 73 2.29 8.96 -4.39
C LEU A 73 1.11 9.93 -4.62
N ILE A 74 0.06 9.50 -5.33
CA ILE A 74 -1.04 10.38 -5.75
C ILE A 74 -2.11 10.51 -4.67
N VAL A 75 -2.25 9.47 -3.85
CA VAL A 75 -3.21 9.29 -2.75
C VAL A 75 -2.49 8.60 -1.61
N ASP A 76 -2.80 8.94 -0.37
CA ASP A 76 -2.27 8.22 0.79
C ASP A 76 -2.87 6.81 0.85
N GLY A 77 -2.15 5.84 0.28
CA GLY A 77 -2.62 4.48 0.12
C GLY A 77 -1.58 3.55 -0.50
N PHE A 78 -1.89 2.25 -0.44
CA PHE A 78 -0.97 1.19 -0.85
C PHE A 78 -1.71 -0.07 -1.31
N SER A 79 -0.98 -0.96 -1.98
CA SER A 79 -1.44 -2.31 -2.31
C SER A 79 -0.72 -3.36 -1.48
N VAL A 80 -1.45 -4.38 -1.04
CA VAL A 80 -0.94 -5.44 -0.16
C VAL A 80 -1.62 -6.77 -0.46
N GLU A 81 -0.85 -7.86 -0.46
CA GLU A 81 -1.38 -9.21 -0.44
C GLU A 81 -1.59 -9.67 0.99
N ILE A 82 -2.85 -9.99 1.30
CA ILE A 82 -3.35 -10.45 2.60
C ILE A 82 -4.56 -11.37 2.40
N ASN A 83 -4.94 -12.10 3.45
CA ASN A 83 -6.16 -12.89 3.47
C ASN A 83 -7.36 -12.10 4.03
N GLU A 84 -8.58 -12.62 3.82
CA GLU A 84 -9.82 -11.97 4.26
C GLU A 84 -9.85 -11.66 5.77
N HIS A 85 -9.28 -12.50 6.63
CA HIS A 85 -9.24 -12.23 8.07
C HIS A 85 -8.38 -11.01 8.40
N GLN A 86 -7.26 -10.83 7.70
CA GLN A 86 -6.37 -9.69 7.87
C GLN A 86 -6.98 -8.39 7.33
N VAL A 87 -7.86 -8.46 6.32
CA VAL A 87 -8.60 -7.28 5.82
C VAL A 87 -9.37 -6.61 6.94
N PHE A 88 -10.05 -7.39 7.79
CA PHE A 88 -10.78 -6.86 8.94
C PHE A 88 -9.84 -6.18 9.95
N GLN A 89 -8.65 -6.73 10.18
CA GLN A 89 -7.66 -6.16 11.09
C GLN A 89 -7.11 -4.83 10.57
N VAL A 90 -6.82 -4.72 9.28
CA VAL A 90 -6.34 -3.45 8.68
C VAL A 90 -7.46 -2.41 8.63
N SER A 91 -8.68 -2.83 8.26
CA SER A 91 -9.81 -1.90 8.05
C SER A 91 -10.32 -1.24 9.33
N LEU A 92 -10.42 -2.00 10.43
CA LEU A 92 -10.91 -1.47 11.72
C LEU A 92 -9.95 -0.48 12.36
N ASN A 93 -8.66 -0.60 12.04
CA ASN A 93 -7.60 0.14 12.70
C ASN A 93 -6.97 1.24 11.83
N ASN A 94 -7.61 1.55 10.71
CA ASN A 94 -7.26 2.66 9.84
C ASN A 94 -7.70 3.98 10.49
N GLU A 95 -7.07 4.36 11.60
CA GLU A 95 -7.37 5.56 12.39
C GLU A 95 -6.33 6.68 12.24
N PHE A 96 -5.36 6.52 11.33
CA PHE A 96 -4.34 7.53 11.05
C PHE A 96 -4.58 8.21 9.70
#